data_AF-A0A101JP40-F1
#
_entry.id   AF-A0A101JP40-F1
#
_cell.length_a   1.000
_cell.length_b   1.000
_cell.length_c   1.000
_cell.angle_alpha   90.00
_cell.angle_beta   90.00
_cell.angle_gamma   90.00
#
_symmetry.space_group_name_H-M   'P 1'
#
loop_
_entity.id
_entity.type
_entity.pdbx_description
1 polymer ?
#
loop_
_entity_poly.entity_id
_entity_poly.type
_entity_poly.pdbx_seq_one_letter_code
_entity_poly.pdbx_strand_id
1 'polypeptide(L)'
;MSNVICSCLLGDNAKVRLRLSQLLHSEIEDIYGKISDDEDNRPICEIELQGCRREFFDNPDSLPLGVGQQVIVATDGGYDYGVVYSTGRIALKKLKLKGLDKPGSERLEILRLADEQDMLVISELKRRKEEIRETCLGKVKKHDLDLKLVDVELRMDQQKLSVYYTSSHRVDFRSLVRDLAGEFKARIQMVQITTREEARRANSFGPCGCLLCCSSWLPKIHANPFAEKSPFVEGANSDSHAFNITGICNR
;
A
#
# COMPACT_ATOMS: atom_id res chain seq x y z
N MET A 1 9.02 18.76 4.98
CA MET A 1 7.66 18.24 5.17
C MET A 1 7.72 16.73 5.29
N SER A 2 7.34 16.28 6.49
CA SER A 2 7.10 14.93 7.02
C SER A 2 7.81 13.74 6.39
N ASN A 3 8.88 13.27 7.05
CA ASN A 3 9.29 11.88 6.91
C ASN A 3 8.09 10.98 7.25
N VAL A 4 7.82 9.95 6.45
CA VAL A 4 6.85 8.90 6.79
C VAL A 4 7.16 8.38 8.20
N ILE A 5 6.28 8.70 9.16
CA ILE A 5 6.44 8.45 10.60
C ILE A 5 6.15 6.97 10.91
N CYS A 6 5.19 6.36 10.20
CA CYS A 6 4.99 4.90 10.19
C CYS A 6 4.26 4.48 8.91
N SER A 7 4.96 3.78 8.03
CA SER A 7 4.39 2.97 6.94
C SER A 7 4.06 1.54 7.40
N CYS A 8 4.12 1.32 8.70
CA CYS A 8 4.04 0.02 9.34
C CYS A 8 2.58 -0.46 9.40
N LEU A 9 2.35 -1.71 8.94
CA LEU A 9 1.06 -2.39 9.01
C LEU A 9 0.50 -2.51 10.44
N LEU A 10 1.36 -2.34 11.45
CA LEU A 10 1.07 -2.54 12.87
C LEU A 10 1.15 -1.23 13.70
N GLY A 11 1.24 -0.07 13.04
CA GLY A 11 1.25 1.22 13.74
C GLY A 11 -0.10 1.59 14.34
N ASP A 12 -0.13 2.57 15.24
CA ASP A 12 -1.37 2.95 15.94
C ASP A 12 -2.47 3.43 14.98
N ASN A 13 -2.10 4.17 13.93
CA ASN A 13 -3.05 4.58 12.89
C ASN A 13 -3.58 3.38 12.07
N ALA A 14 -2.77 2.33 11.90
CA ALA A 14 -3.21 1.11 11.26
C ALA A 14 -4.19 0.33 12.16
N LYS A 15 -3.96 0.30 13.48
CA LYS A 15 -4.89 -0.30 14.46
C LYS A 15 -6.25 0.39 14.45
N VAL A 16 -6.29 1.73 14.47
CA VAL A 16 -7.54 2.50 14.39
C VAL A 16 -8.29 2.15 13.10
N ARG A 17 -7.57 2.13 11.98
CA ARG A 17 -8.15 1.80 10.67
C ARG A 17 -8.70 0.37 10.60
N LEU A 18 -7.95 -0.60 11.11
CA LEU A 18 -8.38 -2.00 11.17
C LEU A 18 -9.61 -2.15 12.07
N ARG A 19 -9.64 -1.47 13.22
CA ARG A 19 -10.80 -1.48 14.11
C ARG A 19 -12.04 -0.89 13.43
N LEU A 20 -11.91 0.21 12.70
CA LEU A 20 -12.99 0.76 11.89
C LEU A 20 -13.45 -0.23 10.81
N SER A 21 -12.52 -0.95 10.16
CA SER A 21 -12.87 -1.99 9.18
C SER A 21 -13.65 -3.14 9.83
N GLN A 22 -13.25 -3.60 11.01
CA GLN A 22 -13.96 -4.63 11.76
C GLN A 22 -15.38 -4.20 12.14
N LEU A 23 -15.54 -2.97 12.65
CA LEU A 23 -16.85 -2.41 12.99
C LEU A 23 -17.74 -2.32 11.75
N LEU A 24 -17.22 -1.77 10.65
CA LEU A 24 -17.95 -1.70 9.38
C LEU A 24 -18.35 -3.09 8.87
N HIS A 25 -17.48 -4.09 9.03
CA HIS A 25 -17.78 -5.47 8.64
C HIS A 25 -18.97 -6.01 9.43
N SER A 26 -18.91 -5.92 10.77
CA SER A 26 -20.00 -6.34 11.66
C SER A 26 -21.31 -5.65 11.32
N GLU A 27 -21.31 -4.32 11.20
CA GLU A 27 -22.52 -3.55 10.90
C GLU A 27 -23.09 -3.88 9.52
N ILE A 28 -22.25 -4.11 8.51
CA ILE A 28 -22.72 -4.52 7.18
C ILE A 28 -23.34 -5.92 7.25
N GLU A 29 -22.73 -6.85 7.97
CA GLU A 29 -23.30 -8.18 8.16
C GLU A 29 -24.64 -8.13 8.90
N ASP A 30 -24.75 -7.28 9.92
CA ASP A 30 -25.97 -7.08 10.70
C ASP A 30 -27.09 -6.41 9.87
N ILE A 31 -26.76 -5.36 9.11
CA ILE A 31 -27.73 -4.60 8.31
C ILE A 31 -28.22 -5.41 7.11
N TYR A 32 -27.30 -6.08 6.41
CA TYR A 32 -27.63 -6.74 5.15
C TYR A 32 -27.99 -8.22 5.31
N GLY A 33 -27.72 -8.84 6.47
CA GLY A 33 -28.11 -10.21 6.81
C GLY A 33 -27.67 -11.29 5.80
N LYS A 34 -28.01 -12.55 6.08
CA LYS A 34 -27.80 -13.68 5.14
C LYS A 34 -28.78 -13.61 3.97
N ILE A 35 -28.59 -12.67 3.04
CA ILE A 35 -29.20 -12.76 1.70
C ILE A 35 -28.58 -13.99 1.02
N SER A 36 -29.45 -14.84 0.47
CA SER A 36 -29.20 -16.14 -0.19
C SER A 36 -27.91 -16.23 -1.00
N ASP A 37 -27.33 -17.43 -0.96
CA ASP A 37 -26.14 -17.88 -1.68
C ASP A 37 -26.27 -17.69 -3.20
N ASP A 38 -26.00 -16.50 -3.71
CA ASP A 38 -25.90 -16.27 -5.16
C ASP A 38 -24.45 -16.49 -5.65
N GLU A 39 -24.25 -17.69 -6.20
CA GLU A 39 -23.45 -18.15 -7.36
C GLU A 39 -21.96 -17.80 -7.53
N ASP A 40 -21.41 -16.78 -6.88
CA ASP A 40 -19.99 -16.43 -6.96
C ASP A 40 -19.27 -16.73 -5.64
N ASN A 41 -19.30 -17.98 -5.19
CA ASN A 41 -18.62 -18.43 -3.97
C ASN A 41 -17.11 -18.59 -4.20
N ARG A 42 -16.47 -17.62 -4.88
CA ARG A 42 -15.02 -17.54 -4.93
C ARG A 42 -14.56 -16.86 -3.64
N PRO A 43 -13.84 -17.58 -2.75
CA PRO A 43 -13.34 -17.00 -1.52
C PRO A 43 -12.28 -15.94 -1.86
N ILE A 44 -12.68 -14.67 -1.90
CA ILE A 44 -11.82 -13.52 -2.21
C ILE A 44 -11.62 -12.69 -0.95
N CYS A 45 -10.40 -12.20 -0.76
CA CYS A 45 -10.02 -11.33 0.35
C CYS A 45 -9.29 -10.08 -0.14
N GLU A 46 -9.62 -8.93 0.46
CA GLU A 46 -8.84 -7.70 0.33
C GLU A 46 -7.76 -7.72 1.41
N ILE A 47 -6.49 -7.80 1.01
CA ILE A 47 -5.34 -7.82 1.91
C ILE A 47 -4.63 -6.48 1.85
N GLU A 48 -4.30 -5.94 3.01
CA GLU A 48 -3.47 -4.75 3.16
C GLU A 48 -2.01 -5.15 3.31
N LEU A 49 -1.20 -4.72 2.35
CA LEU A 49 0.25 -4.88 2.30
C LEU A 49 0.95 -3.64 2.87
N GLN A 50 2.27 -3.74 3.00
CA GLN A 50 3.12 -2.63 3.45
C GLN A 50 2.83 -1.32 2.65
N GLY A 51 2.96 -0.18 3.33
CA GLY A 51 2.68 1.12 2.72
C GLY A 51 1.19 1.43 2.53
N CYS A 52 0.30 0.72 3.24
CA CYS A 52 -1.16 0.84 3.12
C CYS A 52 -1.68 0.56 1.70
N ARG A 53 -0.97 -0.32 0.97
CA ARG A 53 -1.41 -0.84 -0.33
C ARG A 53 -2.45 -1.92 -0.10
N ARG A 54 -3.50 -1.94 -0.91
CA ARG A 54 -4.56 -2.94 -0.81
C ARG A 54 -4.79 -3.60 -2.14
N GLU A 55 -4.68 -4.91 -2.12
CA GLU A 55 -4.79 -5.77 -3.29
C GLU A 55 -5.76 -6.91 -2.95
N PHE A 56 -6.37 -7.48 -3.98
CA PHE A 56 -7.32 -8.59 -3.82
C PHE A 56 -6.60 -9.88 -4.13
N PHE A 57 -6.77 -10.85 -3.24
CA PHE A 57 -6.18 -12.17 -3.33
C PHE A 57 -7.29 -13.23 -3.31
N ASP A 58 -7.07 -14.30 -4.06
CA ASP A 58 -7.91 -15.48 -4.01
C ASP A 58 -7.49 -16.35 -2.79
N ASN A 59 -8.45 -16.97 -2.11
CA ASN A 59 -8.24 -17.83 -0.95
C ASN A 59 -8.65 -19.27 -1.32
N PRO A 60 -7.90 -19.95 -2.20
CA PRO A 60 -8.30 -21.24 -2.79
C PRO A 60 -8.64 -22.30 -1.74
N ASP A 61 -7.91 -22.32 -0.63
CA ASP A 61 -8.10 -23.28 0.47
C ASP A 61 -9.28 -22.93 1.39
N SER A 62 -10.04 -21.88 1.08
CA SER A 62 -11.19 -21.42 1.88
C SER A 62 -10.85 -21.27 3.37
N LEU A 63 -9.64 -20.78 3.67
CA LEU A 63 -9.17 -20.58 5.03
C LEU A 63 -10.15 -19.68 5.80
N PRO A 64 -10.42 -19.95 7.10
CA PRO A 64 -11.32 -19.15 7.93
C PRO A 64 -10.65 -17.83 8.31
N LEU A 65 -10.57 -16.90 7.36
CA LEU A 65 -9.90 -15.61 7.50
C LEU A 65 -10.83 -14.56 8.12
N GLY A 66 -10.38 -13.96 9.22
CA GLY A 66 -11.04 -12.84 9.89
C GLY A 66 -10.29 -11.51 9.66
N VAL A 67 -11.03 -10.39 9.69
CA VAL A 67 -10.44 -9.06 9.54
C VAL A 67 -9.44 -8.77 10.67
N GLY A 68 -8.22 -8.39 10.29
CA GLY A 68 -7.10 -8.12 11.19
C GLY A 68 -6.12 -9.29 11.36
N GLN A 69 -6.42 -10.47 10.82
CA GLN A 69 -5.47 -11.58 10.82
C GLN A 69 -4.30 -11.32 9.86
N GLN A 70 -3.11 -11.78 10.25
CA GLN A 70 -1.92 -11.74 9.41
C GLN A 70 -1.87 -12.99 8.53
N VAL A 71 -1.59 -12.79 7.25
CA VAL A 71 -1.54 -13.85 6.24
C VAL A 71 -0.29 -13.72 5.39
N ILE A 72 0.15 -14.85 4.87
CA ILE A 72 1.22 -14.93 3.88
C ILE A 72 0.58 -15.02 2.50
N VAL A 73 1.00 -14.15 1.59
CA VAL A 73 0.46 -14.04 0.24
C VAL A 73 1.52 -14.32 -0.81
N ALA A 74 1.09 -14.89 -1.93
CA ALA A 74 1.94 -15.05 -3.10
C ALA A 74 2.29 -13.69 -3.70
N THR A 75 3.49 -13.58 -4.26
CA THR A 75 3.92 -12.41 -5.06
C THR A 75 4.64 -12.89 -6.31
N ASP A 76 4.91 -11.99 -7.25
CA ASP A 76 5.68 -12.30 -8.45
C ASP A 76 7.08 -12.84 -8.08
N GLY A 77 7.24 -14.15 -8.12
CA GLY A 77 8.49 -14.86 -7.81
C GLY A 77 8.88 -14.83 -6.32
N GLY A 78 7.91 -14.92 -5.40
CA GLY A 78 8.18 -15.05 -3.96
C GLY A 78 6.92 -14.98 -3.11
N TYR A 79 7.06 -14.67 -1.83
CA TYR A 79 5.95 -14.44 -0.91
C TYR A 79 6.19 -13.19 -0.07
N ASP A 80 5.10 -12.58 0.39
CA ASP A 80 5.12 -11.45 1.31
C ASP A 80 4.02 -11.62 2.37
N TYR A 81 3.99 -10.73 3.36
CA TYR A 81 2.96 -10.75 4.39
C TYR A 81 2.00 -9.57 4.25
N GLY A 82 0.78 -9.77 4.74
CA GLY A 82 -0.24 -8.74 4.78
C GLY A 82 -1.24 -8.96 5.89
N VAL A 83 -2.16 -8.01 6.05
CA VAL A 83 -3.25 -8.07 7.02
C VAL A 83 -4.58 -8.14 6.29
N VAL A 84 -5.43 -9.07 6.68
CA VAL A 84 -6.79 -9.20 6.13
C VAL A 84 -7.58 -7.94 6.44
N TYR A 85 -7.98 -7.19 5.41
CA TYR A 85 -8.73 -5.95 5.56
C TYR A 85 -10.23 -6.14 5.37
N SER A 86 -10.63 -7.00 4.44
CA SER A 86 -12.03 -7.38 4.20
C SER A 86 -12.10 -8.75 3.56
N THR A 87 -13.13 -9.51 3.88
CA THR A 87 -13.35 -10.88 3.39
C THR A 87 -14.73 -11.03 2.77
N GLY A 88 -14.95 -12.15 2.07
CA GLY A 88 -16.26 -12.59 1.59
C GLY A 88 -16.98 -11.55 0.72
N ARG A 89 -18.26 -11.34 1.01
CA ARG A 89 -19.16 -10.48 0.20
C ARG A 89 -18.68 -9.03 0.12
N ILE A 90 -18.11 -8.50 1.20
CA ILE A 90 -17.61 -7.12 1.23
C ILE A 90 -16.40 -6.98 0.29
N ALA A 91 -15.47 -7.94 0.33
CA ALA A 91 -14.34 -7.96 -0.59
C ALA A 91 -14.80 -8.09 -2.04
N LEU A 92 -15.74 -9.01 -2.34
CA LEU A 92 -16.29 -9.20 -3.68
C LEU A 92 -17.00 -7.93 -4.20
N LYS A 93 -17.83 -7.29 -3.38
CA LYS A 93 -18.52 -6.05 -3.77
C LYS A 93 -17.53 -4.92 -4.05
N LYS A 94 -16.49 -4.77 -3.23
CA LYS A 94 -15.42 -3.81 -3.47
C LYS A 94 -14.65 -4.10 -4.76
N LEU A 95 -14.37 -5.37 -5.05
CA LEU A 95 -13.71 -5.79 -6.28
C LEU A 95 -14.54 -5.39 -7.52
N LYS A 96 -15.85 -5.69 -7.50
CA LYS A 96 -16.81 -5.34 -8.55
C LYS A 96 -16.92 -3.82 -8.73
N LEU A 97 -17.08 -3.07 -7.63
CA LEU A 97 -17.14 -1.59 -7.66
C LEU A 97 -15.85 -0.93 -8.19
N LYS A 98 -14.69 -1.55 -7.96
CA LYS A 98 -13.40 -1.08 -8.50
C LYS A 98 -13.20 -1.48 -9.97
N GLY A 99 -14.09 -2.27 -10.56
CA GLY A 99 -13.97 -2.74 -11.95
C GLY A 99 -12.78 -3.67 -12.16
N LEU A 100 -12.34 -4.37 -11.11
CA LEU A 100 -11.22 -5.31 -11.12
C LEU A 100 -11.68 -6.76 -11.32
N ASP A 101 -12.98 -6.97 -11.47
CA ASP A 101 -13.59 -8.24 -11.82
C ASP A 101 -13.64 -8.42 -13.35
N LYS A 102 -12.46 -8.47 -13.97
CA LYS A 102 -12.33 -8.70 -15.40
C LYS A 102 -12.01 -10.17 -15.67
N PRO A 103 -12.75 -10.84 -16.59
CA PRO A 103 -12.43 -12.21 -16.97
C PRO A 103 -11.00 -12.30 -17.51
N GLY A 104 -10.23 -13.30 -17.05
CA GLY A 104 -8.82 -13.49 -17.42
C GLY A 104 -7.80 -12.69 -16.60
N SER A 105 -8.23 -11.96 -15.56
CA SER A 105 -7.27 -11.39 -14.60
C SER A 105 -6.79 -12.49 -13.64
N GLU A 106 -5.56 -12.94 -13.81
CA GLU A 106 -4.88 -13.77 -12.82
C GLU A 106 -4.67 -12.95 -11.55
N ARG A 107 -5.11 -13.50 -10.41
CA ARG A 107 -4.92 -12.91 -9.10
C ARG A 107 -3.96 -13.78 -8.33
N LEU A 108 -3.21 -13.14 -7.45
CA LEU A 108 -2.32 -13.84 -6.53
C LEU A 108 -3.16 -14.49 -5.43
N GLU A 109 -2.63 -15.56 -4.86
CA GLU A 109 -3.34 -16.37 -3.87
C GLU A 109 -2.82 -16.10 -2.45
N ILE A 110 -3.70 -16.32 -1.47
CA ILE A 110 -3.32 -16.42 -0.07
C ILE A 110 -2.76 -17.82 0.17
N LEU A 111 -1.53 -17.89 0.68
CA LEU A 111 -0.85 -19.16 0.90
C LEU A 111 -1.25 -19.79 2.23
N ARG A 112 -1.29 -19.00 3.30
CA ARG A 112 -1.61 -19.48 4.66
C ARG A 112 -1.78 -18.33 5.66
N LEU A 113 -2.30 -18.66 6.84
CA LEU A 113 -2.20 -17.80 8.03
C LEU A 113 -0.74 -17.69 8.47
N ALA A 114 -0.36 -16.50 8.96
CA ALA A 114 0.96 -16.29 9.56
C ALA A 114 1.05 -17.06 10.88
N ASP A 115 2.10 -17.85 11.03
CA ASP A 115 2.39 -18.60 12.25
C ASP A 115 3.29 -17.81 13.20
N GLU A 116 3.66 -18.42 14.34
CA GLU A 116 4.54 -17.77 15.32
C GLU A 116 5.94 -17.46 14.77
N GLN A 117 6.46 -18.30 13.88
CA GLN A 117 7.77 -18.08 13.26
C GLN A 117 7.71 -16.90 12.28
N ASP A 118 6.64 -16.80 11.50
CA ASP A 118 6.39 -15.66 10.62
C ASP A 118 6.26 -14.36 11.40
N MET A 119 5.56 -14.38 12.54
CA MET A 119 5.43 -13.20 13.39
C MET A 119 6.79 -12.70 13.88
N LEU A 120 7.71 -13.63 14.23
CA LEU A 120 9.09 -13.26 14.57
C LEU A 120 9.82 -12.65 13.36
N VAL A 121 9.69 -13.25 12.17
CA VAL A 121 10.29 -12.71 10.94
C VAL A 121 9.74 -11.31 10.62
N ILE A 122 8.42 -11.10 10.73
CA ILE A 122 7.78 -9.79 10.50
C ILE A 122 8.31 -8.74 11.49
N SER A 123 8.49 -9.11 12.76
CA SER A 123 9.06 -8.22 13.76
C SER A 123 10.50 -7.81 13.45
N GLU A 124 11.31 -8.75 12.96
CA GLU A 124 12.70 -8.52 12.57
C GLU A 124 12.80 -7.69 11.28
N LEU A 125 11.94 -7.95 10.29
CA LEU A 125 11.84 -7.13 9.08
C LEU A 125 11.49 -5.68 9.41
N LYS A 126 10.60 -5.46 10.39
CA LYS A 126 10.28 -4.12 10.87
C LYS A 126 11.53 -3.43 11.43
N ARG A 127 12.27 -4.10 12.32
CA ARG A 127 13.52 -3.56 12.90
C ARG A 127 14.57 -3.26 11.82
N ARG A 128 14.78 -4.18 10.88
CA ARG A 128 15.73 -4.00 9.77
C ARG A 128 15.31 -2.91 8.81
N LYS A 129 14.02 -2.62 8.67
CA LYS A 129 13.51 -1.54 7.81
C LYS A 129 14.11 -0.18 8.20
N GLU A 130 14.21 0.11 9.49
CA GLU A 130 14.83 1.36 9.95
C GLU A 130 16.31 1.42 9.57
N GLU A 131 17.07 0.35 9.81
CA GLU A 131 18.50 0.25 9.46
C GLU A 131 18.73 0.38 7.94
N ILE A 132 17.89 -0.27 7.13
CA ILE A 132 17.91 -0.20 5.67
C ILE A 132 17.65 1.23 5.21
N ARG A 133 16.67 1.91 5.83
CA ARG A 133 16.29 3.29 5.47
C ARG A 133 17.45 4.25 5.72
N GLU A 134 18.10 4.15 6.88
CA GLU A 134 19.25 5.00 7.22
C GLU A 134 20.42 4.77 6.26
N THR A 135 20.70 3.50 5.95
CA THR A 135 21.73 3.13 4.98
C THR A 135 21.42 3.70 3.59
N CYS A 136 20.19 3.55 3.12
CA CYS A 136 19.74 4.13 1.85
C CYS A 136 19.90 5.65 1.83
N LEU A 137 19.52 6.34 2.91
CA LEU A 137 19.67 7.79 3.03
C LEU A 137 21.15 8.21 2.97
N GLY A 138 22.04 7.47 3.65
CA GLY A 138 23.48 7.71 3.60
C GLY A 138 24.07 7.55 2.20
N LYS A 139 23.67 6.50 1.47
CA LYS A 139 24.11 6.28 0.08
C LYS A 139 23.55 7.35 -0.87
N VAL A 140 22.29 7.76 -0.73
CA VAL A 140 21.69 8.84 -1.53
C VAL A 140 22.49 10.14 -1.39
N LYS A 141 22.85 10.51 -0.15
CA LYS A 141 23.72 11.66 0.12
C LYS A 141 25.12 11.50 -0.47
N LYS A 142 25.70 10.30 -0.37
CA LYS A 142 27.04 10.02 -0.92
C LYS A 142 27.11 10.17 -2.45
N HIS A 143 26.04 9.80 -3.14
CA HIS A 143 25.93 9.90 -4.61
C HIS A 143 25.42 11.27 -5.09
N ASP A 144 25.16 12.22 -4.17
CA ASP A 144 24.65 13.56 -4.46
C ASP A 144 23.41 13.57 -5.37
N LEU A 145 22.47 12.66 -5.09
CA LEU A 145 21.25 12.52 -5.87
C LEU A 145 20.16 13.45 -5.33
N ASP A 146 19.61 14.30 -6.19
CA ASP A 146 18.47 15.17 -5.85
C ASP A 146 17.15 14.38 -5.91
N LEU A 147 16.94 13.56 -4.87
CA LEU A 147 15.73 12.80 -4.63
C LEU A 147 15.39 12.83 -3.14
N LYS A 148 14.09 12.77 -2.82
CA LYS A 148 13.60 12.60 -1.46
C LYS A 148 13.20 11.14 -1.23
N LEU A 149 13.95 10.45 -0.37
CA LEU A 149 13.64 9.09 0.08
C LEU A 149 12.39 9.11 0.98
N VAL A 150 11.33 8.43 0.56
CA VAL A 150 10.05 8.41 1.26
C VAL A 150 9.94 7.19 2.19
N ASP A 151 10.16 5.99 1.65
CA ASP A 151 9.96 4.73 2.38
C ASP A 151 10.80 3.60 1.76
N VAL A 152 11.02 2.54 2.52
CA VAL A 152 11.68 1.32 2.05
C VAL A 152 10.89 0.09 2.47
N GLU A 153 10.75 -0.90 1.60
CA GLU A 153 10.04 -2.15 1.87
C GLU A 153 10.93 -3.33 1.47
N LEU A 154 11.29 -4.14 2.46
CA LEU A 154 11.91 -5.44 2.23
C LEU A 154 10.81 -6.50 2.20
N ARG A 155 10.76 -7.26 1.11
CA ARG A 155 9.84 -8.39 0.97
C ARG A 155 10.16 -9.45 2.02
N MET A 156 9.17 -10.22 2.45
CA MET A 156 9.35 -11.23 3.49
C MET A 156 10.45 -12.26 3.19
N ASP A 157 10.58 -12.67 1.93
CA ASP A 157 11.65 -13.56 1.45
C ASP A 157 13.05 -12.91 1.37
N GLN A 158 13.16 -11.61 1.67
CA GLN A 158 14.37 -10.78 1.61
C GLN A 158 15.04 -10.69 0.23
N GLN A 159 14.39 -11.18 -0.83
CA GLN A 159 14.97 -11.20 -2.18
C GLN A 159 14.76 -9.89 -2.93
N LYS A 160 13.81 -9.06 -2.49
CA LYS A 160 13.42 -7.81 -3.14
C LYS A 160 13.35 -6.67 -2.14
N LEU A 161 14.10 -5.60 -2.41
CA LEU A 161 14.06 -4.34 -1.66
C LEU A 161 13.48 -3.24 -2.56
N SER A 162 12.31 -2.72 -2.20
CA SER A 162 11.65 -1.63 -2.90
C SER A 162 11.94 -0.31 -2.20
N VAL A 163 12.51 0.65 -2.92
CA VAL A 163 12.89 1.96 -2.42
C VAL A 163 11.96 2.99 -3.06
N TYR A 164 11.13 3.64 -2.24
CA TYR A 164 10.16 4.63 -2.68
C TYR A 164 10.72 6.04 -2.54
N TYR A 165 10.63 6.82 -3.60
CA TYR A 165 11.17 8.18 -3.62
C TYR A 165 10.26 9.14 -4.39
N THR A 166 10.47 10.43 -4.14
CA THR A 166 9.90 11.54 -4.91
C THR A 166 11.04 12.35 -5.51
N SER A 167 10.85 12.83 -6.74
CA SER A 167 11.79 13.74 -7.42
C SER A 167 11.02 14.61 -8.41
N SER A 168 11.49 15.84 -8.62
CA SER A 168 10.94 16.79 -9.60
C SER A 168 11.45 16.54 -11.02
N HIS A 169 12.63 15.95 -11.13
CA HIS A 169 13.30 15.66 -12.39
C HIS A 169 13.73 14.18 -12.44
N ARG A 170 14.23 13.77 -13.61
CA ARG A 170 14.72 12.42 -13.83
C ARG A 170 16.06 12.24 -13.11
N VAL A 171 16.12 11.26 -12.22
CA VAL A 171 17.32 10.94 -11.44
C VAL A 171 18.01 9.70 -12.02
N ASP A 172 19.33 9.74 -12.20
CA ASP A 172 20.11 8.54 -12.56
C ASP A 172 20.57 7.78 -11.30
N PHE A 173 19.88 6.69 -11.01
CA PHE A 173 20.14 5.86 -9.82
C PHE A 173 21.03 4.63 -10.11
N ARG A 174 21.67 4.51 -11.29
CA ARG A 174 22.45 3.31 -11.65
C ARG A 174 23.56 3.00 -10.64
N SER A 175 24.32 4.01 -10.22
CA SER A 175 25.40 3.86 -9.22
C SER A 175 24.85 3.49 -7.85
N LEU A 176 23.77 4.16 -7.41
CA LEU A 176 23.09 3.86 -6.16
C LEU A 176 22.56 2.42 -6.13
N VAL A 177 21.92 1.95 -7.21
CA VAL A 177 21.38 0.59 -7.29
C VAL A 177 22.48 -0.46 -7.16
N ARG A 178 23.67 -0.22 -7.76
CA ARG A 178 24.81 -1.14 -7.62
C ARG A 178 25.30 -1.21 -6.17
N ASP A 179 25.44 -0.06 -5.51
CA ASP A 179 25.86 -0.01 -4.12
C ASP A 179 24.86 -0.70 -3.18
N LEU A 180 23.56 -0.44 -3.37
CA LEU A 180 22.50 -1.07 -2.56
C LEU A 180 22.40 -2.57 -2.81
N ALA A 181 22.55 -3.02 -4.05
CA ALA A 181 22.55 -4.44 -4.39
C ALA A 181 23.73 -5.19 -3.75
N GLY A 182 24.91 -4.55 -3.70
CA GLY A 182 26.09 -5.10 -3.02
C GLY A 182 25.91 -5.23 -1.51
N GLU A 183 25.27 -4.25 -0.88
CA GLU A 183 25.03 -4.21 0.57
C GLU A 183 23.97 -5.23 1.01
N PHE A 184 22.79 -5.20 0.36
CA PHE A 184 21.62 -5.98 0.81
C PHE A 184 21.48 -7.35 0.16
N LYS A 185 22.27 -7.64 -0.88
CA LYS A 185 22.20 -8.90 -1.65
C LYS A 185 20.79 -9.22 -2.16
N ALA A 186 20.01 -8.18 -2.43
CA ALA A 186 18.61 -8.25 -2.86
C ALA A 186 18.41 -7.50 -4.19
N ARG A 187 17.38 -7.87 -4.95
CA ARG A 187 16.97 -7.12 -6.14
C ARG A 187 16.40 -5.78 -5.70
N ILE A 188 17.08 -4.70 -6.09
CA ILE A 188 16.66 -3.33 -5.77
C ILE A 188 15.65 -2.86 -6.82
N GLN A 189 14.49 -2.40 -6.35
CA GLN A 189 13.49 -1.73 -7.19
C GLN A 189 13.33 -0.28 -6.72
N MET A 190 13.72 0.67 -7.57
CA MET A 190 13.47 2.09 -7.35
C MET A 190 12.07 2.44 -7.87
N VAL A 191 11.19 2.97 -7.00
CA VAL A 191 9.82 3.33 -7.36
C VAL A 191 9.59 4.80 -7.06
N GLN A 192 9.34 5.58 -8.12
CA GLN A 192 8.89 6.97 -7.97
C GLN A 192 7.42 6.97 -7.57
N ILE A 193 7.07 7.74 -6.55
CA ILE A 193 5.69 7.86 -6.05
C ILE A 193 5.21 9.30 -6.09
N THR A 194 3.89 9.47 -6.12
CA THR A 194 3.24 10.77 -6.05
C THR A 194 3.15 11.30 -4.62
N THR A 195 2.91 12.60 -4.45
CA THR A 195 2.66 13.23 -3.13
C THR A 195 1.50 12.58 -2.38
N ARG A 196 0.46 12.14 -3.10
CA ARG A 196 -0.67 11.40 -2.53
C ARG A 196 -0.28 10.01 -2.02
N GLU A 197 0.58 9.31 -2.74
CA GLU A 197 1.07 8.00 -2.32
C GLU A 197 2.04 8.13 -1.14
N GLU A 198 2.85 9.18 -1.09
CA GLU A 198 3.61 9.55 0.11
C GLU A 198 2.67 9.76 1.30
N ALA A 199 1.62 10.57 1.13
CA ALA A 199 0.64 10.81 2.19
C ALA A 199 -0.10 9.53 2.62
N ARG A 200 -0.41 8.63 1.68
CA ARG A 200 -1.00 7.31 1.97
C ARG A 200 -0.05 6.48 2.84
N ARG A 201 1.23 6.42 2.48
CA ARG A 201 2.26 5.68 3.22
C ARG A 201 2.54 6.27 4.59
N ALA A 202 2.45 7.59 4.74
CA ALA A 202 2.53 8.26 6.02
C ALA A 202 1.38 7.89 6.97
N ASN A 203 0.25 7.44 6.42
CA ASN A 203 -0.94 7.00 7.14
C ASN A 203 -1.34 7.94 8.31
N SER A 204 -1.36 9.25 8.04
CA SER A 204 -1.62 10.29 9.04
C SER A 204 -3.10 10.68 9.10
N PHE A 205 -3.41 11.72 9.87
CA PHE A 205 -4.72 12.37 9.95
C PHE A 205 -4.76 13.62 9.09
N GLY A 206 -5.93 13.87 8.49
CA GLY A 206 -6.23 15.14 7.82
C GLY A 206 -6.53 16.25 8.83
N PRO A 207 -6.60 17.52 8.37
CA PRO A 207 -7.03 18.64 9.21
C PRO A 207 -8.46 18.49 9.73
N CYS A 208 -9.28 17.64 9.10
CA CYS A 208 -10.61 17.27 9.57
C CYS A 208 -10.60 16.35 10.80
N GLY A 209 -9.43 15.90 11.28
CA GLY A 209 -9.30 14.94 12.37
C GLY A 209 -9.54 13.49 11.97
N CYS A 210 -9.97 13.21 10.74
CA CYS A 210 -10.13 11.85 10.22
C CYS A 210 -8.82 11.32 9.60
N LEU A 211 -8.69 9.99 9.53
CA LEU A 211 -7.62 9.34 8.75
C LEU A 211 -7.65 9.83 7.29
N LEU A 212 -6.49 9.95 6.67
CA LEU A 212 -6.38 10.42 5.29
C LEU A 212 -7.25 9.56 4.33
N CYS A 213 -8.02 10.22 3.46
CA CYS A 213 -8.88 9.52 2.51
C CYS A 213 -8.09 8.57 1.60
N CYS A 214 -6.85 8.92 1.26
CA CYS A 214 -5.94 8.10 0.45
C CYS A 214 -5.47 6.82 1.12
N SER A 215 -5.46 6.75 2.46
CA SER A 215 -5.11 5.55 3.24
C SER A 215 -6.32 4.80 3.80
N SER A 216 -7.54 5.34 3.62
CA SER A 216 -8.77 4.80 4.19
C SER A 216 -9.72 4.23 3.13
N TRP A 217 -10.28 5.06 2.24
CA TRP A 217 -11.39 4.63 1.37
C TRP A 217 -11.28 5.11 -0.08
N LEU A 218 -10.46 6.13 -0.37
CA LEU A 218 -10.29 6.70 -1.71
C LEU A 218 -8.85 6.53 -2.20
N PRO A 219 -8.42 5.33 -2.62
CA PRO A 219 -7.05 5.11 -3.07
C PRO A 219 -6.75 5.95 -4.32
N LYS A 220 -7.58 5.87 -5.35
CA LYS A 220 -7.44 6.62 -6.60
C LYS A 220 -8.47 7.74 -6.65
N ILE A 221 -8.05 8.93 -7.06
CA ILE A 221 -8.97 10.01 -7.41
C ILE A 221 -9.29 9.84 -8.88
N HIS A 222 -10.57 9.77 -9.20
CA HIS A 222 -11.01 9.89 -10.59
C HIS A 222 -11.02 11.38 -10.92
N ALA A 223 -10.42 11.75 -12.05
CA ALA A 223 -10.54 13.12 -12.55
C ALA A 223 -12.03 13.43 -12.69
N ASN A 224 -12.47 14.57 -12.15
CA ASN A 224 -13.85 15.02 -12.32
C ASN A 224 -14.06 15.25 -13.83
N PRO A 225 -14.94 14.49 -14.50
CA PRO A 225 -15.18 14.65 -15.93
C PRO A 225 -15.80 16.02 -16.27
N PHE A 226 -16.32 16.73 -15.28
CA PHE A 226 -16.88 18.09 -15.38
C PHE A 226 -15.93 19.19 -14.91
N ALA A 227 -14.71 18.86 -14.47
CA ALA A 227 -13.72 19.91 -14.20
C ALA A 227 -13.31 20.54 -15.53
N GLU A 228 -13.47 21.86 -15.65
CA GLU A 228 -12.96 22.61 -16.78
C GLU A 228 -11.46 22.31 -16.92
N LYS A 229 -11.07 21.77 -18.08
CA LYS A 229 -9.66 21.57 -18.40
C LYS A 229 -9.04 22.95 -18.45
N SER A 230 -8.24 23.30 -17.44
CA SER A 230 -7.45 24.53 -17.47
C SER A 230 -6.66 24.56 -18.79
N PRO A 231 -6.77 25.62 -19.61
CA PRO A 231 -6.04 25.71 -20.86
C PRO A 231 -4.54 25.67 -20.53
N PHE A 232 -3.89 24.68 -21.12
CA PHE A 232 -2.46 24.43 -21.02
C PHE A 232 -1.71 25.71 -21.40
N VAL A 233 -1.02 26.35 -20.45
CA VAL A 233 -0.05 27.41 -20.75
C VAL A 233 1.31 26.73 -20.89
N GLU A 234 1.74 26.52 -22.13
CA GLU A 234 3.11 26.14 -22.46
C GLU A 234 4.05 27.26 -21.96
N GLY A 235 4.74 27.03 -20.85
CA GLY A 235 5.76 27.96 -20.36
C GLY A 235 5.96 28.04 -18.85
N ALA A 236 5.09 27.44 -18.03
CA ALA A 236 5.28 27.42 -16.58
C ALA A 236 5.63 26.01 -16.08
N ASN A 237 6.86 25.84 -15.59
CA ASN A 237 7.28 24.72 -14.73
C ASN A 237 6.59 24.82 -13.36
N SER A 238 5.27 24.67 -13.33
CA SER A 238 4.52 24.47 -12.10
C SER A 238 3.52 23.36 -12.32
N ASP A 239 3.60 22.31 -11.50
CA ASP A 239 2.62 21.24 -11.41
C ASP A 239 1.21 21.81 -11.19
N SER A 240 0.50 22.07 -12.29
CA SER A 240 -0.88 22.53 -12.28
C SER A 240 -1.79 21.33 -12.03
N HIS A 241 -1.71 20.78 -10.83
CA HIS A 241 -2.71 19.89 -10.27
C HIS A 241 -3.80 20.71 -9.59
N ALA A 242 -4.43 21.61 -10.33
CA ALA A 242 -5.70 22.23 -9.95
C ALA A 242 -6.86 21.24 -10.15
N PHE A 243 -6.73 20.04 -9.60
CA PHE A 243 -7.90 19.33 -9.11
C PHE A 243 -8.13 19.92 -7.72
N ASN A 244 -9.26 20.59 -7.50
CA ASN A 244 -9.65 21.16 -6.20
C ASN A 244 -9.74 20.04 -5.13
N ILE A 245 -8.59 19.58 -4.64
CA ILE A 245 -8.44 18.55 -3.64
C ILE A 245 -7.83 19.24 -2.44
N THR A 246 -8.69 19.64 -1.51
CA THR A 246 -8.29 20.14 -0.21
C THR A 246 -7.76 18.97 0.62
N GLY A 247 -6.47 18.98 1.00
CA GLY A 247 -5.90 18.00 1.92
C GLY A 247 -4.38 18.06 2.02
N ILE A 248 -3.81 17.41 3.05
CA ILE A 248 -2.36 17.32 3.28
C ILE A 248 -1.63 16.65 2.10
N CYS A 249 -2.33 15.81 1.32
CA CYS A 249 -1.76 15.14 0.15
C CYS A 249 -1.44 16.05 -1.05
N ASN A 250 -1.81 17.34 -0.99
CA ASN A 250 -1.50 18.34 -2.03
C ASN A 250 -0.69 19.53 -1.46
N ARG A 251 -0.02 19.33 -0.32
CA ARG A 251 0.93 20.29 0.28
C ARG A 251 2.36 19.81 0.17
#